data_AF-A0A653I1R5-F1
#
_entry.id   AF-A0A653I1R5-F1
#
_cell.length_a   1.000
_cell.length_b   1.000
_cell.length_c   1.000
_cell.angle_alpha   90.00
_cell.angle_beta   90.00
_cell.angle_gamma   90.00
#
_symmetry.space_group_name_H-M   'P 1'
#
loop_
_entity.id
_entity.type
_entity.pdbx_description
1 polymer ?
#
loop_
_entity_poly.entity_id
_entity_poly.type
_entity_poly.pdbx_seq_one_letter_code
_entity_poly.pdbx_strand_id
1 'polypeptide(L)'
;MQQEIRTIRFRDKNATSIKLSTTTWEAIELVASNQGMKWTDWIRAVLAETDDQDNKTEAVRNALIDTMLTVRIFSERACGVDHWENHPIMQGASPMDDTDFDDYINTAQQVDGENDLLGFKLYFGTDRDGRPFVGIRNGHRDGEHVAIAFN
;
A
#
# COMPACT_ATOMS: atom_id res chain seq x y z
N MET A 1 -12.02 -7.89 28.00
CA MET A 1 -11.88 -7.06 26.79
C MET A 1 -13.20 -6.36 26.53
N GLN A 2 -13.19 -5.03 26.44
CA GLN A 2 -14.39 -4.24 26.14
C GLN A 2 -14.70 -4.33 24.64
N GLN A 3 -15.96 -4.59 24.29
CA GLN A 3 -16.43 -4.63 22.91
C GLN A 3 -17.21 -3.36 22.60
N GLU A 4 -16.98 -2.80 21.42
CA GLU A 4 -17.64 -1.60 20.90
C GLU A 4 -18.32 -1.94 19.57
N ILE A 5 -19.58 -1.51 19.43
CA ILE A 5 -20.35 -1.63 18.19
C ILE A 5 -20.29 -0.29 17.49
N ARG A 6 -19.81 -0.27 16.24
CA ARG A 6 -19.91 0.92 15.38
C ARG A 6 -20.75 0.58 14.16
N THR A 7 -21.57 1.55 13.74
CA THR A 7 -22.47 1.40 12.60
C THR A 7 -21.94 2.19 11.41
N ILE A 8 -21.87 1.52 10.26
CA ILE A 8 -21.52 2.13 8.98
C ILE A 8 -22.75 2.18 8.10
N ARG A 9 -22.96 3.33 7.47
CA ARG A 9 -23.96 3.51 6.42
C ARG A 9 -23.26 3.47 5.06
N PHE A 10 -23.76 2.60 4.18
CA PHE A 10 -23.39 2.59 2.78
C PHE A 10 -24.36 3.49 2.02
N ARG A 11 -23.90 4.20 0.97
CA ARG A 11 -24.75 5.14 0.22
C ARG A 11 -26.02 4.49 -0.33
N ASP A 12 -25.94 3.20 -0.69
CA ASP A 12 -27.03 2.48 -1.38
C ASP A 12 -27.47 1.18 -0.67
N LYS A 13 -27.08 0.95 0.59
CA LYS A 13 -27.46 -0.27 1.36
C LYS A 13 -27.85 0.04 2.81
N ASN A 14 -28.56 -0.90 3.42
CA ASN A 14 -28.90 -0.91 4.84
C ASN A 14 -27.66 -0.68 5.72
N ALA A 15 -27.85 0.04 6.82
CA ALA A 15 -26.80 0.26 7.80
C ALA A 15 -26.27 -1.08 8.32
N THR A 16 -24.95 -1.27 8.28
CA THR A 16 -24.29 -2.46 8.81
C THR A 16 -23.63 -2.11 10.13
N SER A 17 -23.95 -2.87 11.18
CA SER A 17 -23.33 -2.73 12.50
C SER A 17 -22.25 -3.80 12.66
N ILE A 18 -21.05 -3.37 13.03
CA ILE A 18 -19.89 -4.25 13.21
C ILE A 18 -19.49 -4.19 14.69
N LYS A 19 -19.31 -5.37 15.29
CA LYS A 19 -18.94 -5.50 16.71
C LYS A 19 -17.51 -6.02 16.84
N LEU A 20 -16.62 -5.16 17.34
CA LEU A 20 -15.21 -5.49 17.53
C LEU A 20 -14.75 -5.08 18.93
N SER A 21 -13.55 -5.51 19.32
CA SER A 21 -12.94 -5.02 20.55
C SER A 21 -12.44 -3.57 20.36
N THR A 22 -12.34 -2.80 21.43
CA THR A 22 -11.79 -1.44 21.37
C THR A 22 -10.40 -1.40 20.72
N THR A 23 -9.52 -2.33 21.09
CA THR A 23 -8.18 -2.46 20.51
C THR A 23 -8.22 -2.76 19.01
N THR A 24 -9.21 -3.54 18.55
CA THR A 24 -9.38 -3.78 17.11
C THR A 24 -9.81 -2.51 16.38
N TRP A 25 -10.65 -1.67 16.98
CA TRP A 25 -11.03 -0.39 16.39
C TRP A 25 -9.85 0.58 16.31
N GLU A 26 -9.04 0.67 17.37
CA GLU A 26 -7.81 1.47 17.39
C GLU A 26 -6.83 1.01 16.29
N ALA A 27 -6.68 -0.30 16.10
CA ALA A 27 -5.85 -0.85 15.02
C ALA A 27 -6.37 -0.51 13.62
N ILE A 28 -7.70 -0.54 13.41
CA ILE A 28 -8.30 -0.12 12.13
C ILE A 28 -8.05 1.36 11.86
N GLU A 29 -8.18 2.22 12.89
CA GLU A 29 -7.89 3.65 12.76
C GLU A 29 -6.43 3.90 12.39
N LEU A 30 -5.50 3.19 13.03
CA LEU A 30 -4.08 3.26 12.70
C LEU A 30 -3.82 2.84 11.24
N VAL A 31 -4.35 1.70 10.81
CA VAL A 31 -4.19 1.19 9.44
C VAL A 31 -4.77 2.16 8.42
N ALA A 32 -5.98 2.67 8.65
CA ALA A 32 -6.61 3.62 7.74
C ALA A 32 -5.82 4.93 7.66
N SER A 33 -5.31 5.43 8.79
CA SER A 33 -4.47 6.63 8.84
C SER A 33 -3.16 6.44 8.07
N ASN A 34 -2.51 5.28 8.19
CA ASN A 34 -1.29 4.96 7.45
C ASN A 34 -1.52 4.90 5.92
N GLN A 35 -2.75 4.64 5.50
CA GLN A 35 -3.16 4.67 4.09
C GLN A 35 -3.77 6.03 3.68
N GLY A 36 -3.69 7.05 4.54
CA GLY A 36 -4.19 8.40 4.25
C GLY A 36 -5.71 8.51 4.10
N MET A 37 -6.48 7.57 4.67
CA MET A 37 -7.94 7.53 4.56
C MET A 37 -8.66 7.43 5.92
N LYS A 38 -9.97 7.66 5.93
CA LYS A 38 -10.79 7.50 7.14
C LYS A 38 -11.11 6.02 7.36
N TRP A 39 -11.21 5.59 8.63
CA TRP A 39 -11.58 4.22 8.98
C TRP A 39 -12.91 3.76 8.35
N THR A 40 -13.86 4.69 8.17
CA THR A 40 -15.14 4.40 7.51
C THR A 40 -14.98 4.03 6.04
N ASP A 41 -14.04 4.68 5.35
CA ASP A 41 -13.80 4.44 3.93
C ASP A 41 -12.97 3.16 3.76
N TRP A 42 -12.04 2.90 4.68
CA TRP A 42 -11.32 1.63 4.73
C TRP A 42 -12.25 0.42 4.90
N ILE A 43 -13.17 0.46 5.89
CA ILE A 43 -14.13 -0.65 6.07
C ILE A 43 -15.07 -0.78 4.86
N ARG A 44 -15.44 0.33 4.23
CA ARG A 44 -16.26 0.26 3.00
C ARG A 44 -15.53 -0.44 1.87
N ALA A 45 -14.24 -0.19 1.70
CA ALA A 45 -13.40 -0.88 0.71
C ALA A 45 -13.39 -2.39 0.99
N VAL A 46 -13.08 -2.79 2.24
CA VAL A 46 -13.07 -4.21 2.64
C VAL A 46 -14.42 -4.89 2.39
N LEU A 47 -15.52 -4.22 2.74
CA LEU A 47 -16.86 -4.78 2.57
C LEU A 47 -17.42 -4.66 1.15
N ALA A 48 -16.79 -3.90 0.25
CA ALA A 48 -17.15 -3.87 -1.16
C ALA A 48 -16.70 -5.15 -1.88
N GLU A 49 -15.64 -5.78 -1.39
CA GLU A 49 -15.07 -7.04 -1.91
C GLU A 49 -15.66 -8.29 -1.23
N THR A 50 -16.49 -8.10 -0.20
CA THR A 50 -17.10 -9.18 0.57
C THR A 50 -18.51 -9.46 0.07
N ASP A 51 -18.85 -10.73 -0.18
CA ASP A 51 -20.21 -11.11 -0.58
C ASP A 51 -21.21 -10.79 0.54
N ASP A 52 -22.43 -10.36 0.18
CA ASP A 52 -23.43 -9.88 1.16
C ASP A 52 -23.90 -10.97 2.16
N GLN A 53 -23.66 -12.25 1.84
CA GLN A 53 -23.95 -13.41 2.69
C GLN A 53 -22.84 -13.71 3.72
N ASP A 54 -21.66 -13.11 3.57
CA ASP A 54 -20.52 -13.43 4.41
C ASP A 54 -20.54 -12.70 5.75
N ASN A 55 -19.83 -13.28 6.73
CA ASN A 55 -19.67 -12.68 8.05
C ASN A 55 -18.77 -11.43 7.95
N LYS A 56 -19.42 -10.28 7.73
CA LYS A 56 -18.78 -8.96 7.60
C LYS A 56 -17.84 -8.60 8.75
N THR A 57 -18.13 -9.05 9.97
CA THR A 57 -17.23 -8.80 11.11
C THR A 57 -15.93 -9.59 10.98
N GLU A 58 -16.00 -10.82 10.50
CA GLU A 58 -14.84 -11.66 10.29
C GLU A 58 -14.03 -11.21 9.07
N ALA A 59 -14.69 -10.80 7.99
CA ALA A 59 -14.05 -10.20 6.83
C ALA A 59 -13.20 -8.98 7.21
N VAL A 60 -13.74 -8.10 8.06
CA VAL A 60 -13.00 -6.93 8.58
C VAL A 60 -11.81 -7.33 9.45
N ARG A 61 -11.92 -8.38 10.27
CA ARG A 61 -10.79 -8.86 11.08
C ARG A 61 -9.69 -9.47 10.21
N ASN A 62 -10.05 -10.29 9.23
CA ASN A 62 -9.08 -10.92 8.34
C ASN A 62 -8.35 -9.86 7.51
N ALA A 63 -9.08 -8.92 6.92
CA ALA A 63 -8.47 -7.80 6.18
C ALA A 63 -7.54 -6.96 7.06
N LEU A 64 -7.90 -6.73 8.34
CA LEU A 64 -7.04 -6.03 9.28
C LEU A 64 -5.74 -6.80 9.54
N ILE A 65 -5.84 -8.11 9.81
CA ILE A 65 -4.68 -8.98 10.04
C ILE A 65 -3.77 -9.01 8.81
N ASP A 66 -4.34 -9.22 7.63
CA ASP A 66 -3.61 -9.24 6.36
C ASP A 66 -2.87 -7.92 6.11
N THR A 67 -3.53 -6.80 6.39
CA THR A 67 -2.93 -5.48 6.26
C THR A 67 -1.81 -5.25 7.28
N MET A 68 -1.99 -5.65 8.54
CA MET A 68 -0.96 -5.50 9.57
C MET A 68 0.26 -6.40 9.30
N LEU A 69 0.05 -7.62 8.79
CA LEU A 69 1.13 -8.53 8.41
C LEU A 69 1.91 -7.98 7.21
N THR A 70 1.19 -7.48 6.21
CA THR A 70 1.72 -6.74 5.06
C THR A 70 2.64 -5.61 5.54
N VAL A 71 2.13 -4.68 6.36
CA VAL A 71 2.90 -3.55 6.90
C VAL A 71 4.18 -4.01 7.60
N ARG A 72 4.09 -5.04 8.44
CA ARG A 72 5.25 -5.55 9.18
C ARG A 72 6.30 -6.16 8.25
N ILE A 73 5.89 -7.00 7.30
CA ILE A 73 6.78 -7.62 6.31
C ILE A 73 7.48 -6.54 5.48
N PHE A 74 6.79 -5.47 5.10
CA PHE A 74 7.38 -4.40 4.30
C PHE A 74 8.27 -3.45 5.11
N SER A 75 7.93 -3.18 6.37
CA SER A 75 8.81 -2.43 7.27
C SER A 75 10.16 -3.13 7.50
N GLU A 76 10.17 -4.47 7.56
CA GLU A 76 11.40 -5.25 7.71
C GLU A 76 12.22 -5.30 6.40
N ARG A 77 11.58 -5.16 5.23
CA ARG A 77 12.24 -5.15 3.91
C ARG A 77 12.83 -3.80 3.52
N ALA A 78 12.32 -2.69 4.05
CA ALA A 78 12.87 -1.36 3.82
C ALA A 78 14.27 -1.16 4.46
N CYS A 79 14.64 -1.98 5.46
CA CYS A 79 15.91 -1.84 6.20
C CYS A 79 17.15 -2.49 5.54
N GLY A 80 17.13 -2.72 4.22
CA GLY A 80 18.19 -3.46 3.50
C GLY A 80 19.27 -2.61 2.83
N VAL A 81 19.44 -1.33 3.21
CA VAL A 81 20.27 -0.35 2.48
C VAL A 81 21.76 -0.72 2.44
N ASP A 82 22.27 -1.43 3.45
CA ASP A 82 23.71 -1.75 3.59
C ASP A 82 24.27 -2.71 2.52
N HIS A 83 23.44 -3.29 1.65
CA HIS A 83 23.87 -4.20 0.58
C HIS A 83 23.73 -3.61 -0.84
N TRP A 84 23.21 -2.39 -0.96
CA TRP A 84 22.87 -1.80 -2.26
C TRP A 84 24.11 -1.29 -2.99
N GLU A 85 25.03 -0.64 -2.28
CA GLU A 85 26.14 0.10 -2.89
C GLU A 85 27.12 -0.79 -3.70
N ASN A 86 27.14 -2.09 -3.45
CA ASN A 86 28.12 -3.01 -4.05
C ASN A 86 27.55 -3.93 -5.15
N HIS A 87 26.24 -3.92 -5.38
CA HIS A 87 25.64 -4.84 -6.36
C HIS A 87 25.56 -4.19 -7.76
N PRO A 88 26.02 -4.84 -8.84
CA PRO A 88 26.08 -4.23 -10.18
C PRO A 88 24.76 -3.66 -10.71
N ILE A 89 23.63 -4.30 -10.36
CA ILE A 89 22.28 -3.81 -10.72
C ILE A 89 21.92 -2.52 -9.95
N MET A 90 22.37 -2.39 -8.71
CA MET A 90 21.98 -1.29 -7.82
C MET A 90 22.83 -0.03 -8.04
N GLN A 91 23.86 -0.08 -8.90
CA GLN A 91 24.70 1.09 -9.21
C GLN A 91 23.93 2.23 -9.89
N GLY A 92 22.81 1.91 -10.56
CA GLY A 92 21.90 2.89 -11.14
C GLY A 92 20.68 3.20 -10.27
N ALA A 93 20.63 2.71 -9.03
CA ALA A 93 19.51 2.91 -8.12
C ALA A 93 19.56 4.31 -7.51
N SER A 94 18.44 5.02 -7.59
CA SER A 94 18.23 6.30 -6.94
C SER A 94 17.03 6.18 -6.02
N PRO A 95 17.24 6.24 -4.69
CA PRO A 95 16.14 6.42 -3.74
C PRO A 95 15.47 7.78 -3.98
N MET A 96 14.16 7.83 -3.85
CA MET A 96 13.32 9.00 -4.14
C MET A 96 12.18 9.09 -3.14
N ASP A 97 11.71 10.31 -2.88
CA ASP A 97 10.44 10.53 -2.19
C ASP A 97 9.25 10.42 -3.17
N ASP A 98 8.03 10.55 -2.63
CA ASP A 98 6.80 10.50 -3.42
C ASP A 98 6.81 11.48 -4.61
N THR A 99 7.35 12.70 -4.43
CA THR A 99 7.33 13.76 -5.45
C THR A 99 8.35 13.49 -6.55
N ASP A 100 9.59 13.18 -6.16
CA ASP A 100 10.67 12.90 -7.09
C ASP A 100 10.37 11.66 -7.94
N PHE A 101 9.76 10.64 -7.35
CA PHE A 101 9.37 9.43 -8.07
C PHE A 101 8.23 9.70 -9.06
N ASP A 102 7.22 10.47 -8.66
CA ASP A 102 6.13 10.85 -9.56
C ASP A 102 6.66 11.67 -10.75
N ASP A 103 7.57 12.61 -10.49
CA ASP A 103 8.22 13.38 -11.55
C ASP A 103 9.08 12.48 -12.47
N TYR A 104 9.81 11.51 -11.92
CA TYR A 104 10.59 10.55 -12.71
C TYR A 104 9.70 9.72 -13.64
N ILE A 105 8.60 9.17 -13.14
CA ILE A 105 7.65 8.38 -13.94
C ILE A 105 6.94 9.25 -14.98
N ASN A 106 6.53 10.48 -14.62
CA ASN A 106 5.84 11.39 -15.54
C ASN A 106 6.73 11.93 -16.66
N THR A 107 8.05 11.99 -16.44
CA THR A 107 9.04 12.46 -17.42
C THR A 107 9.74 11.32 -18.17
N ALA A 108 9.43 10.07 -17.83
CA ALA A 108 9.91 8.90 -18.56
C ALA A 108 9.44 8.96 -20.03
N GLN A 109 10.32 8.58 -20.94
CA GLN A 109 10.01 8.55 -22.37
C GLN A 109 8.89 7.54 -22.67
N GLN A 110 8.89 6.40 -21.96
CA GLN A 110 7.88 5.36 -22.11
C GLN A 110 7.73 4.57 -20.80
N VAL A 111 6.48 4.23 -20.44
CA VAL A 111 6.14 3.30 -19.36
C VAL A 111 5.39 2.13 -19.99
N ASP A 112 6.03 0.96 -20.01
CA ASP A 112 5.57 -0.26 -20.69
C ASP A 112 4.51 -1.03 -19.90
N GLY A 113 4.43 -0.79 -18.60
CA GLY A 113 3.40 -1.35 -17.74
C GLY A 113 3.62 -1.06 -16.26
N GLU A 114 2.54 -1.18 -15.50
CA GLU A 114 2.56 -1.22 -14.05
C GLU A 114 2.13 -2.61 -13.56
N ASN A 115 2.80 -3.13 -12.53
CA ASN A 115 2.38 -4.35 -11.85
C ASN A 115 2.27 -4.08 -10.35
N ASP A 116 1.07 -4.30 -9.82
CA ASP A 116 0.78 -4.17 -8.40
C ASP A 116 1.24 -5.45 -7.68
N LEU A 117 2.38 -5.36 -6.99
CA LEU A 117 2.90 -6.42 -6.15
C LEU A 117 2.68 -6.05 -4.69
N LEU A 118 1.53 -6.45 -4.12
CA LEU A 118 1.21 -6.43 -2.68
C LEU A 118 2.03 -5.40 -1.89
N GLY A 119 1.60 -4.14 -1.87
CA GLY A 119 2.31 -3.08 -1.13
C GLY A 119 3.44 -2.38 -1.90
N PHE A 120 3.74 -2.79 -3.13
CA PHE A 120 4.57 -2.06 -4.08
C PHE A 120 3.91 -1.99 -5.44
N LYS A 121 4.26 -0.96 -6.22
CA LYS A 121 4.03 -0.93 -7.66
C LYS A 121 5.35 -1.00 -8.40
N LEU A 122 5.43 -1.91 -9.36
CA LEU A 122 6.56 -1.99 -10.28
C LEU A 122 6.24 -1.28 -11.58
N TYR A 123 7.17 -0.45 -12.05
CA TYR A 123 7.14 0.21 -13.33
C TYR A 123 8.29 -0.30 -14.19
N PHE A 124 8.02 -0.54 -15.47
CA PHE A 124 9.03 -0.85 -16.47
C PHE A 124 8.93 0.16 -17.59
N GLY A 125 10.05 0.56 -18.15
CA GLY A 125 10.01 1.52 -19.24
C GLY A 125 11.38 2.01 -19.70
N THR A 126 11.34 3.14 -20.38
CA THR A 126 12.52 3.89 -20.85
C THR A 126 12.50 5.28 -20.23
N ASP A 127 13.58 5.67 -19.56
CA ASP A 127 13.73 6.96 -18.89
C ASP A 127 13.85 8.11 -19.91
N ARG A 128 13.94 9.35 -19.42
CA ARG A 128 14.03 10.52 -20.31
C ARG A 128 15.27 10.51 -21.23
N ASP A 129 16.33 9.81 -20.81
CA ASP A 129 17.61 9.76 -21.52
C ASP A 129 17.69 8.55 -22.46
N GLY A 130 16.59 7.79 -22.60
CA GLY A 130 16.51 6.62 -23.48
C GLY A 130 17.00 5.32 -22.84
N ARG A 131 17.22 5.29 -21.52
CA ARG A 131 17.72 4.12 -20.79
C ARG A 131 16.58 3.25 -20.27
N PRO A 132 16.65 1.92 -20.40
CA PRO A 132 15.68 1.06 -19.76
C PRO A 132 15.73 1.22 -18.24
N PHE A 133 14.58 1.24 -17.57
CA PHE A 133 14.50 1.37 -16.12
C PHE A 133 13.50 0.41 -15.49
N VAL A 134 13.72 0.16 -14.19
CA VAL A 134 12.74 -0.46 -13.29
C VAL A 134 12.46 0.52 -12.15
N GLY A 135 11.20 0.90 -11.98
CA GLY A 135 10.73 1.73 -10.87
C GLY A 135 10.00 0.88 -9.84
N ILE A 136 10.25 1.12 -8.56
CA ILE A 136 9.59 0.47 -7.44
C ILE A 136 8.99 1.57 -6.57
N ARG A 137 7.67 1.71 -6.63
CA ARG A 137 6.92 2.59 -5.73
C ARG A 137 6.50 1.82 -4.49
N ASN A 138 6.79 2.37 -3.32
CA ASN A 138 6.26 1.89 -2.06
C ASN A 138 4.78 2.25 -1.94
N GLY A 139 3.95 1.31 -1.50
CA GLY A 139 2.53 1.51 -1.26
C GLY A 139 2.22 2.30 0.02
N HIS A 140 3.25 2.59 0.83
CA HIS A 140 3.16 3.54 1.94
C HIS A 140 3.38 4.97 1.44
N ARG A 141 2.48 5.87 1.84
CA ARG A 141 2.63 7.30 1.65
C ARG A 141 3.83 7.82 2.45
N ASP A 142 4.57 8.77 1.88
CA ASP A 142 5.82 9.29 2.45
C ASP A 142 6.90 8.19 2.61
N GLY A 143 6.80 7.13 1.80
CA GLY A 143 7.73 6.00 1.81
C GLY A 143 8.85 6.18 0.80
N GLU A 144 10.02 5.61 1.08
CA GLU A 144 11.13 5.64 0.12
C GLU A 144 10.79 4.78 -1.11
N HIS A 145 11.00 5.35 -2.30
CA HIS A 145 10.82 4.75 -3.60
C HIS A 145 12.16 4.58 -4.30
N VAL A 146 12.24 3.78 -5.35
CA VAL A 146 13.50 3.57 -6.08
C VAL A 146 13.26 3.48 -7.57
N ALA A 147 14.04 4.23 -8.34
CA ALA A 147 14.21 3.97 -9.77
C ALA A 147 15.61 3.44 -10.03
N ILE A 148 15.73 2.40 -10.86
CA ILE A 148 16.99 1.79 -11.28
C ILE A 148 17.08 1.93 -12.80
N ALA A 149 17.97 2.80 -13.28
CA ALA A 149 18.26 2.92 -14.70
C ALA A 149 19.42 2.00 -15.09
N PHE A 150 19.25 1.26 -16.18
CA PHE A 150 20.26 0.36 -16.72
C PHE A 150 20.99 1.05 -17.88
N ASN A 151 22.33 0.93 -17.91
CA ASN A 151 23.15 1.44 -19.01
C ASN A 151 23.18 0.48 -20.21
#